data_AF-A0A662EUD3-F1
#
_entry.id   AF-A0A662EUD3-F1
#
_cell.length_a   1.000
_cell.length_b   1.000
_cell.length_c   1.000
_cell.angle_alpha   90.00
_cell.angle_beta   90.00
_cell.angle_gamma   90.00
#
_symmetry.space_group_name_H-M   'P 1'
#
loop_
_entity.id
_entity.type
_entity.pdbx_description
1 polymer ?
#
loop_
_entity_poly.entity_id
_entity_poly.type
_entity_poly.pdbx_seq_one_letter_code
_entity_poly.pdbx_strand_id
1 'polypeptide(L)'
;MEFTLFEDRYPDFDRTAIEEAARVMDEGYLAQDYYRKAGYMVPIEDGRPEPLTFDRYSWSEHMGRKWGQWLKDPADLLGPLAKCGFRIEKGDGAP
;
A
#
# COMPACT_ATOMS: atom_id res chain seq x y z
N MET A 1 -15.46 -5.68 8.01
CA MET A 1 -14.83 -6.96 8.39
C MET A 1 -14.76 -7.93 7.21
N GLU A 2 -15.69 -7.86 6.25
CA GLU A 2 -15.74 -8.71 5.06
C GLU A 2 -14.43 -8.85 4.28
N PHE A 3 -13.62 -7.78 4.14
CA PHE A 3 -12.35 -7.81 3.41
C PHE A 3 -11.11 -8.03 4.29
N THR A 4 -11.28 -8.27 5.59
CA THR A 4 -10.15 -8.32 6.54
C THR A 4 -10.21 -9.48 7.55
N LEU A 5 -11.37 -10.11 7.72
CA LEU A 5 -11.55 -11.27 8.60
C LEU A 5 -12.08 -12.43 7.77
N PHE A 6 -11.29 -13.50 7.69
CA PHE A 6 -11.63 -14.72 6.98
C PHE A 6 -11.48 -15.91 7.91
N GLU A 7 -12.38 -16.87 7.79
CA GLU A 7 -12.35 -18.12 8.53
C GLU A 7 -11.78 -19.22 7.62
N ASP A 8 -11.01 -20.12 8.21
CA ASP A 8 -10.36 -21.30 7.60
C ASP A 8 -9.31 -21.04 6.50
N ARG A 9 -9.56 -20.15 5.54
CA ARG A 9 -8.66 -19.88 4.42
C ARG A 9 -8.76 -18.45 3.91
N TYR A 10 -7.69 -17.99 3.26
CA TYR A 10 -7.73 -16.76 2.49
C TYR A 10 -8.58 -16.96 1.22
N PRO A 11 -9.54 -16.07 0.92
CA PRO A 11 -10.40 -16.23 -0.24
C PRO A 11 -9.66 -15.87 -1.54
N ASP A 12 -10.04 -16.53 -2.62
CA ASP A 12 -9.66 -16.12 -3.97
C ASP A 12 -10.52 -14.94 -4.38
N PHE A 13 -9.96 -13.74 -4.34
CA PHE A 13 -10.65 -12.54 -4.80
C PHE A 13 -10.55 -12.40 -6.31
N ASP A 14 -11.69 -12.18 -6.95
CA ASP A 14 -11.71 -11.66 -8.31
C ASP A 14 -11.43 -10.15 -8.32
N ARG A 15 -11.26 -9.61 -9.52
CA ARG A 15 -10.97 -8.18 -9.71
C ARG A 15 -12.07 -7.29 -9.13
N THR A 16 -13.33 -7.70 -9.27
CA THR A 16 -14.48 -6.92 -8.81
C THR A 16 -14.51 -6.82 -7.29
N ALA A 17 -14.23 -7.91 -6.58
CA ALA A 17 -14.14 -7.91 -5.12
C ALA A 17 -12.98 -7.03 -4.61
N ILE A 18 -11.83 -7.05 -5.30
CA ILE A 18 -10.69 -6.18 -4.95
C ILE A 18 -11.05 -4.70 -5.17
N GLU A 19 -11.67 -4.37 -6.30
CA GLU A 19 -12.11 -3.01 -6.61
C GLU A 19 -13.13 -2.50 -5.58
N GLU A 20 -14.06 -3.35 -5.17
CA GLU A 20 -15.05 -3.01 -4.13
C GLU A 20 -14.39 -2.80 -2.77
N ALA A 21 -13.45 -3.65 -2.38
CA ALA A 21 -12.69 -3.48 -1.13
C ALA A 21 -11.93 -2.14 -1.11
N ALA A 22 -11.25 -1.81 -2.22
CA ALA A 22 -10.56 -0.53 -2.36
C ALA A 22 -11.53 0.66 -2.32
N ARG A 23 -12.67 0.57 -3.03
CA ARG A 23 -13.70 1.61 -3.06
C ARG A 23 -14.26 1.90 -1.67
N VAL A 24 -14.63 0.88 -0.90
CA VAL A 24 -15.17 1.03 0.46
C VAL A 24 -14.17 1.74 1.37
N MET A 25 -12.89 1.37 1.28
CA MET A 25 -11.83 2.05 2.03
C MET A 25 -11.68 3.51 1.58
N ASP A 26 -11.62 3.77 0.29
CA ASP A 26 -11.42 5.12 -0.24
C ASP A 26 -12.56 6.06 0.13
N GLU A 27 -13.81 5.65 -0.09
CA GLU A 27 -15.00 6.41 0.27
C GLU A 27 -15.09 6.65 1.77
N GLY A 28 -14.76 5.66 2.58
CA GLY A 28 -14.75 5.79 4.03
C GLY A 28 -13.78 6.85 4.53
N TYR A 29 -12.57 6.90 3.98
CA TYR A 29 -11.56 7.90 4.36
C TYR A 29 -11.90 9.31 3.85
N LEU A 30 -12.47 9.42 2.64
CA LEU A 30 -12.94 10.69 2.08
C LEU A 30 -14.11 11.25 2.89
N ALA A 31 -15.12 10.44 3.21
CA ALA A 31 -16.30 10.87 3.97
C ALA A 31 -15.96 11.37 5.39
N GLN A 32 -14.86 10.89 5.96
CA GLN A 32 -14.37 11.32 7.27
C GLN A 32 -13.49 12.57 7.21
N ASP A 33 -13.15 13.08 6.02
CA ASP A 33 -12.11 14.08 5.79
C ASP A 33 -10.78 13.71 6.47
N TYR A 34 -10.46 12.42 6.57
CA TYR A 34 -9.40 11.94 7.45
C TYR A 34 -8.04 12.56 7.10
N TYR A 35 -7.63 12.46 5.83
CA TYR A 35 -6.35 13.01 5.37
C TYR A 35 -6.37 14.54 5.30
N ARG A 36 -7.51 15.16 4.97
CA ARG A 36 -7.67 16.62 4.97
C ARG A 36 -7.45 17.21 6.35
N LYS A 37 -8.17 16.70 7.36
CA LYS A 37 -8.12 17.20 8.74
C LYS A 37 -6.71 17.06 9.32
N ALA A 38 -6.02 15.99 8.96
CA ALA A 38 -4.66 15.74 9.42
C ALA A 38 -3.58 16.44 8.57
N GLY A 39 -3.92 16.96 7.38
CA GLY A 39 -2.95 17.51 6.42
C GLY A 39 -1.97 16.44 5.89
N TYR A 40 -2.41 15.18 5.82
CA TYR A 40 -1.55 14.04 5.50
C TYR A 40 -1.68 13.66 4.03
N MET A 41 -0.77 14.17 3.21
CA MET A 41 -0.55 13.71 1.84
C MET A 41 0.92 13.31 1.69
N VAL A 42 1.17 12.06 1.31
CA VAL A 42 2.53 11.59 1.02
C VAL A 42 2.95 12.25 -0.30
N PRO A 43 4.06 13.02 -0.37
CA PRO A 43 4.47 13.68 -1.61
C PRO A 43 4.97 12.68 -2.65
N ILE A 44 4.90 13.07 -3.93
CA ILE A 44 5.52 12.33 -5.02
C ILE A 44 7.03 12.64 -5.05
N GLU A 45 7.88 11.62 -5.00
CA GLU A 45 9.33 11.79 -4.86
C GLU A 45 10.08 11.98 -6.19
N ASP A 46 9.44 11.67 -7.33
CA ASP A 46 10.07 11.74 -8.66
C ASP A 46 9.98 13.13 -9.33
N GLY A 47 9.50 14.13 -8.60
CA GLY A 47 9.43 15.52 -9.06
C GLY A 47 8.26 15.82 -10.00
N ARG A 48 7.38 14.86 -10.29
CA ARG A 48 6.12 15.14 -11.02
C ARG A 48 5.19 16.04 -10.20
N PRO A 49 4.37 16.88 -10.87
CA PRO A 49 3.40 17.72 -10.19
C PRO A 49 2.35 16.86 -9.48
N GLU A 50 1.85 17.35 -8.36
CA GLU A 50 0.77 16.72 -7.59
C GLU A 50 -0.55 16.78 -8.38
N PRO A 51 -1.13 15.63 -8.82
CA PRO A 51 -2.37 15.62 -9.57
C PRO A 51 -3.63 15.63 -8.69
N LEU A 52 -3.52 15.41 -7.39
CA LEU A 52 -4.64 15.26 -6.47
C LEU A 52 -4.77 16.41 -5.48
N THR A 53 -6.00 16.70 -5.10
CA THR A 53 -6.32 17.53 -3.94
C THR A 53 -6.78 16.63 -2.80
N PHE A 54 -6.92 17.18 -1.59
CA PHE A 54 -7.52 16.46 -0.47
C PHE A 54 -8.97 16.02 -0.73
N ASP A 55 -9.65 16.55 -1.75
CA ASP A 55 -11.01 16.10 -2.15
C ASP A 55 -11.00 14.73 -2.83
N ARG A 56 -9.84 14.31 -3.35
CA ARG A 56 -9.67 13.08 -4.14
C ARG A 56 -8.58 12.17 -3.58
N TYR A 57 -7.85 12.60 -2.56
CA TYR A 57 -6.78 11.85 -1.93
C TYR A 57 -7.32 10.93 -0.84
N SER A 58 -7.26 9.63 -1.09
CA SER A 58 -7.86 8.59 -0.25
C SER A 58 -6.86 7.49 0.12
N TRP A 59 -7.36 6.42 0.76
CA TRP A 59 -6.54 5.37 1.35
C TRP A 59 -5.68 4.62 0.33
N SER A 60 -6.25 4.21 -0.82
CA SER A 60 -5.54 3.45 -1.85
C SER A 60 -4.35 4.22 -2.41
N GLU A 61 -4.53 5.50 -2.72
CA GLU A 61 -3.44 6.38 -3.17
C GLU A 61 -2.39 6.57 -2.06
N HIS A 62 -2.83 6.79 -0.82
CA HIS A 62 -1.93 6.98 0.31
C HIS A 62 -1.03 5.76 0.54
N MET A 63 -1.62 4.56 0.50
CA MET A 63 -0.89 3.31 0.60
C MET A 63 -0.02 3.07 -0.64
N GLY A 64 -0.52 3.37 -1.84
CA GLY A 64 0.22 3.26 -3.10
C GLY A 64 1.49 4.11 -3.09
N ARG A 65 1.44 5.35 -2.58
CA ARG A 65 2.63 6.20 -2.46
C ARG A 65 3.61 5.71 -1.41
N LYS A 66 3.13 5.18 -0.27
CA LYS A 66 4.02 4.59 0.74
C LYS A 66 4.75 3.40 0.14
N TRP A 67 4.02 2.41 -0.37
CA TRP A 67 4.64 1.19 -0.88
C TRP A 67 5.44 1.42 -2.17
N GLY A 68 4.89 2.17 -3.12
CA GLY A 68 5.48 2.40 -4.42
C GLY A 68 6.74 3.28 -4.40
N GLN A 69 6.95 4.06 -3.33
CA GLN A 69 8.11 4.94 -3.20
C GLN A 69 9.05 4.51 -2.05
N TRP A 70 8.72 3.46 -1.29
CA TRP A 70 9.47 3.10 -0.07
C TRP A 70 10.91 2.65 -0.33
N LEU A 71 11.12 1.75 -1.30
CA LEU A 71 12.41 1.09 -1.52
C LEU A 71 12.84 1.20 -2.98
N LYS A 72 13.88 1.99 -3.24
CA LYS A 72 14.43 2.20 -4.59
C LYS A 72 15.31 1.02 -5.03
N ASP A 73 16.09 0.47 -4.11
CA ASP A 73 16.95 -0.68 -4.35
C ASP A 73 16.75 -1.73 -3.22
N PRO A 74 16.35 -2.97 -3.54
CA PRO A 74 16.28 -4.06 -2.57
C PRO A 74 17.59 -4.27 -1.78
N ALA A 75 18.74 -3.92 -2.35
CA ALA A 75 20.03 -3.99 -1.67
C ALA A 75 20.10 -3.12 -0.41
N ASP A 76 19.35 -2.01 -0.35
CA ASP A 76 19.27 -1.15 0.83
C ASP A 76 18.64 -1.86 2.03
N LEU A 77 17.79 -2.87 1.78
CA LEU A 77 17.21 -3.73 2.81
C LEU A 77 18.06 -5.00 3.05
N LEU A 78 18.51 -5.65 1.98
CA LEU A 78 19.23 -6.93 2.05
C LEU A 78 20.64 -6.78 2.62
N GLY A 79 21.33 -5.67 2.35
CA GLY A 79 22.69 -5.40 2.82
C GLY A 79 22.80 -5.37 4.35
N PRO A 80 21.96 -4.59 5.07
CA PRO A 80 21.91 -4.61 6.53
C PRO A 80 21.58 -6.00 7.09
N LEU A 81 20.63 -6.73 6.50
CA LEU A 81 20.30 -8.09 6.93
C LEU A 81 21.51 -9.03 6.81
N ALA A 82 22.25 -8.95 5.70
CA ALA A 82 23.48 -9.72 5.49
C ALA A 82 24.57 -9.39 6.52
N LYS A 83 24.73 -8.11 6.89
CA LYS A 83 25.68 -7.69 7.95
C LYS A 83 25.31 -8.26 9.32
N CYS A 84 24.04 -8.51 9.57
CA CYS A 84 23.55 -9.20 10.77
C CYS A 84 23.61 -10.74 10.67
N GLY A 85 24.16 -11.29 9.58
CA GLY A 85 24.31 -12.73 9.38
C GLY A 85 23.11 -13.42 8.73
N PHE A 86 22.05 -12.69 8.36
CA PHE A 86 20.93 -13.26 7.61
C PHE A 86 21.31 -13.43 6.14
N ARG A 87 21.24 -14.65 5.62
CA ARG A 87 21.41 -14.96 4.21
C ARG A 87 20.04 -15.25 3.60
N ILE A 88 19.53 -14.31 2.80
CA ILE A 88 18.27 -14.50 2.07
C ILE A 88 18.62 -15.04 0.69
N GLU A 89 18.18 -16.27 0.43
CA GLU A 89 18.34 -16.93 -0.86
C GLU A 89 17.05 -16.83 -1.66
N LYS A 90 17.17 -16.86 -2.98
CA LYS A 90 16.00 -16.96 -3.85
C LYS A 90 15.41 -18.36 -3.67
N GLY A 91 14.25 -18.45 -3.02
CA GLY A 91 13.54 -19.72 -2.92
C GLY A 91 13.10 -20.22 -4.29
N ASP A 92 13.07 -21.54 -4.46
CA ASP A 92 12.33 -22.19 -5.54
C ASP A 92 10.86 -21.86 -5.31
N GLY A 93 10.32 -20.85 -6.00
CA GLY A 93 8.95 -20.40 -5.76
C GLY A 93 7.99 -21.60 -5.73
N ALA A 94 7.24 -21.74 -4.64
CA ALA A 94 6.07 -22.62 -4.65
C ALA A 94 5.13 -22.12 -5.76
N PRO A 95 4.48 -23.03 -6.52
CA PRO A 95 3.60 -22.68 -7.63
C PRO A 95 2.49 -21.72 -7.20
#